data_AF-A0A3C2AQ12-F1
#
_entry.id   AF-A0A3C2AQ12-F1
#
_cell.length_a   1.000
_cell.length_b   1.000
_cell.length_c   1.000
_cell.angle_alpha   90.00
_cell.angle_beta   90.00
_cell.angle_gamma   90.00
#
_symmetry.space_group_name_H-M   'P 1'
#
loop_
_entity.id
_entity.type
_entity.pdbx_description
1 polymer ?
#
loop_
_entity_poly.entity_id
_entity_poly.type
_entity_poly.pdbx_seq_one_letter_code
_entity_poly.pdbx_strand_id
1 'polypeptide(L)'
;MAVVAQDAAFQEVEIERHKTTVKADEYFDAKEYTTALEVYTKALSKEKSPEQKQRIAFNMAECYRYNGEFKRAASYYQRSQKMGYGPKSVLGYAEMLRCQGEYEDAIVAYEDYKKSIPGDPRADMGIESCQKAANWIVQGSLFALDNAKDLNSKKSDYAISYAGKRGKEDLTLMISSMRDDATGRKADGWTGQRFSDIYSIDGQRAKKKKRRGQEANANDEVKWGELLPMSEVINTKDHEGVVTFDSRAKTMYFTKCMKV
;
A
#
# COMPACT_ATOMS: atom_id res chain seq x y z
N MET A 1 10.97 60.94 20.02
CA MET A 1 10.75 60.29 18.70
C MET A 1 11.29 58.89 18.78
N ALA A 2 10.43 57.87 18.82
CA ALA A 2 10.85 56.48 18.77
C ALA A 2 10.96 56.06 17.31
N VAL A 3 12.16 55.66 16.88
CA VAL A 3 12.42 55.14 15.54
C VAL A 3 11.85 53.73 15.48
N VAL A 4 10.83 53.54 14.66
CA VAL A 4 10.24 52.22 14.36
C VAL A 4 11.25 51.45 13.51
N ALA A 5 11.73 50.32 14.01
CA ALA A 5 12.56 49.39 13.26
C ALA A 5 11.75 48.88 12.06
N GLN A 6 12.29 49.06 10.87
CA GLN A 6 11.66 48.65 9.61
C GLN A 6 11.47 47.13 9.58
N ASP A 7 10.25 46.71 9.22
CA ASP A 7 9.92 45.34 8.87
C ASP A 7 10.83 44.86 7.73
N ALA A 8 11.76 43.96 8.06
CA ALA A 8 12.55 43.28 7.05
C ALA A 8 11.63 42.32 6.29
N ALA A 9 11.36 42.64 5.02
CA ALA A 9 10.67 41.73 4.11
C ALA A 9 11.46 40.41 4.02
N PHE A 10 10.88 39.32 4.51
CA PHE A 10 11.37 37.97 4.23
C PHE A 10 11.26 37.73 2.73
N GLN A 11 12.38 37.83 2.00
CA GLN A 11 12.46 37.29 0.66
C GLN A 11 12.44 35.77 0.77
N GLU A 12 11.35 35.15 0.33
CA GLU A 12 11.36 33.71 0.02
C GLU A 12 12.39 33.49 -1.10
N VAL A 13 13.57 33.02 -0.71
CA VAL A 13 14.56 32.56 -1.69
C VAL A 13 14.04 31.25 -2.24
N GLU A 14 13.56 31.27 -3.47
CA GLU A 14 13.17 30.05 -4.19
C GLU A 14 14.42 29.21 -4.42
N ILE A 15 14.60 28.18 -3.58
CA ILE A 15 15.74 27.26 -3.69
C ILE A 15 15.51 26.38 -4.93
N GLU A 16 16.26 26.67 -6.00
CA GLU A 16 16.21 25.88 -7.22
C GLU A 16 16.61 24.42 -6.95
N ARG A 17 15.73 23.50 -7.35
CA ARG A 17 15.90 22.06 -7.14
C ARG A 17 16.91 21.50 -8.12
N HIS A 18 17.77 20.58 -7.69
CA HIS A 18 18.65 19.90 -8.61
C HIS A 18 17.84 19.12 -9.68
N LYS A 19 18.27 19.11 -10.94
CA LYS A 19 17.55 18.42 -12.04
C LYS A 19 17.18 16.96 -11.77
N THR A 20 18.01 16.24 -11.01
CA THR A 20 17.71 14.86 -10.58
C THR A 20 16.54 14.82 -9.60
N THR A 21 16.41 15.81 -8.72
CA THR A 21 15.28 15.97 -7.79
C THR A 21 13.99 16.22 -8.56
N VAL A 22 14.02 17.13 -9.56
CA VAL A 22 12.87 17.38 -10.44
C VAL A 22 12.42 16.10 -11.16
N LYS A 23 13.37 15.36 -11.75
CA LYS A 23 13.06 14.08 -12.39
C LYS A 23 12.49 13.02 -11.43
N ALA A 24 12.95 13.01 -10.18
CA ALA A 24 12.39 12.10 -9.18
C ALA A 24 10.97 12.50 -8.77
N ASP A 25 10.71 13.81 -8.63
CA ASP A 25 9.39 14.37 -8.37
C ASP A 25 8.42 14.02 -9.52
N GLU A 26 8.85 14.08 -10.80
CA GLU A 26 8.04 13.64 -11.95
C GLU A 26 7.58 12.17 -11.84
N TYR A 27 8.48 11.25 -11.49
CA TYR A 27 8.12 9.85 -11.28
C TYR A 27 7.22 9.66 -10.06
N PHE A 28 7.47 10.42 -8.99
CA PHE A 28 6.65 10.39 -7.78
C PHE A 28 5.21 10.84 -8.08
N ASP A 29 5.05 11.94 -8.80
CA ASP A 29 3.76 12.50 -9.20
C ASP A 29 3.03 11.58 -10.20
N ALA A 30 3.78 10.89 -11.05
CA ALA A 30 3.26 9.82 -11.91
C ALA A 30 2.95 8.51 -11.16
N LYS A 31 3.19 8.46 -9.84
CA LYS A 31 3.02 7.28 -8.96
C LYS A 31 3.95 6.11 -9.29
N GLU A 32 5.00 6.35 -10.07
CA GLU A 32 6.06 5.37 -10.31
C GLU A 32 7.00 5.32 -9.11
N TYR A 33 6.49 4.92 -7.93
CA TYR A 33 7.20 5.02 -6.66
C TYR A 33 8.50 4.22 -6.61
N THR A 34 8.55 3.06 -7.26
CA THR A 34 9.77 2.25 -7.33
C THR A 34 10.83 2.97 -8.16
N THR A 35 10.45 3.52 -9.31
CA THR A 35 11.36 4.32 -10.15
C THR A 35 11.76 5.62 -9.46
N ALA A 36 10.82 6.29 -8.79
CA ALA A 36 11.08 7.49 -8.01
C ALA A 36 12.10 7.24 -6.90
N LEU A 37 12.03 6.10 -6.17
CA LEU A 37 13.00 5.72 -5.15
C LEU A 37 14.43 5.61 -5.71
N GLU A 38 14.60 4.99 -6.87
CA GLU A 38 15.92 4.87 -7.52
C GLU A 38 16.51 6.24 -7.86
N VAL A 39 15.69 7.16 -8.36
CA VAL A 39 16.13 8.51 -8.74
C VAL A 39 16.33 9.39 -7.50
N TYR A 40 15.45 9.31 -6.50
CA TYR A 40 15.60 10.03 -5.23
C TYR A 40 16.86 9.63 -4.48
N THR A 41 17.23 8.35 -4.50
CA THR A 41 18.50 7.88 -3.91
C THR A 41 19.71 8.62 -4.52
N LYS A 42 19.69 8.86 -5.83
CA LYS A 42 20.72 9.66 -6.53
C LYS A 42 20.54 11.16 -6.32
N ALA A 43 19.32 11.65 -6.15
CA ALA A 43 19.03 13.05 -5.88
C ALA A 43 19.57 13.47 -4.50
N LEU A 44 19.37 12.64 -3.48
CA LEU A 44 19.74 12.92 -2.10
C LEU A 44 21.24 13.22 -1.91
N SER A 45 22.11 12.61 -2.73
CA SER A 45 23.56 12.85 -2.71
C SER A 45 24.01 14.07 -3.52
N LYS A 46 23.22 14.48 -4.52
CA LYS A 46 23.52 15.62 -5.41
C LYS A 46 22.94 16.93 -4.92
N GLU A 47 21.82 16.85 -4.22
CA GLU A 47 21.13 18.00 -3.68
C GLU A 47 22.01 18.70 -2.62
N LYS A 48 21.96 20.02 -2.57
CA LYS A 48 22.78 20.80 -1.63
C LYS A 48 21.95 21.37 -0.48
N SER A 49 20.74 21.83 -0.78
CA SER A 49 19.84 22.40 0.22
C SER A 49 19.45 21.36 1.28
N PRO A 50 19.61 21.67 2.58
CA PRO A 50 19.10 20.86 3.66
C PRO A 50 17.58 20.61 3.55
N GLU A 51 16.81 21.63 3.21
CA GLU A 51 15.35 21.59 3.08
C GLU A 51 14.93 20.62 1.96
N GLN A 52 15.66 20.64 0.85
CA GLN A 52 15.43 19.69 -0.25
C GLN A 52 15.80 18.25 0.15
N LYS A 53 16.90 18.05 0.90
CA LYS A 53 17.26 16.71 1.41
C LYS A 53 16.22 16.16 2.38
N GLN A 54 15.68 17.01 3.25
CA GLN A 54 14.57 16.67 4.14
C GLN A 54 13.35 16.22 3.32
N ARG A 55 12.91 17.00 2.32
CA ARG A 55 11.78 16.62 1.46
C ARG A 55 12.05 15.33 0.70
N ILE A 56 13.24 15.13 0.14
CA ILE A 56 13.59 13.89 -0.56
C ILE A 56 13.47 12.70 0.39
N ALA A 57 13.99 12.80 1.62
CA ALA A 57 13.85 11.72 2.61
C ALA A 57 12.38 11.44 2.96
N PHE A 58 11.54 12.47 3.07
CA PHE A 58 10.10 12.33 3.26
C PHE A 58 9.43 11.64 2.06
N ASN A 59 9.72 12.06 0.83
CA ASN A 59 9.13 11.49 -0.38
C ASN A 59 9.59 10.03 -0.59
N MET A 60 10.82 9.70 -0.22
CA MET A 60 11.26 8.30 -0.19
C MET A 60 10.45 7.48 0.85
N ALA A 61 10.13 8.05 2.00
CA ALA A 61 9.25 7.41 2.98
C ALA A 61 7.83 7.17 2.40
N GLU A 62 7.28 8.17 1.72
CA GLU A 62 5.99 8.08 1.01
C GLU A 62 6.02 6.98 -0.06
N CYS A 63 7.08 6.89 -0.87
CA CYS A 63 7.22 5.80 -1.85
C CYS A 63 7.17 4.42 -1.18
N TYR A 64 7.96 4.22 -0.12
CA TYR A 64 7.92 2.95 0.62
C TYR A 64 6.55 2.69 1.25
N ARG A 65 5.86 3.73 1.74
CA ARG A 65 4.50 3.62 2.29
C ARG A 65 3.52 3.16 1.22
N TYR A 66 3.55 3.75 0.03
CA TYR A 66 2.67 3.39 -1.08
C TYR A 66 2.96 2.00 -1.65
N ASN A 67 4.18 1.49 -1.48
CA ASN A 67 4.56 0.12 -1.83
C ASN A 67 4.29 -0.91 -0.71
N GLY A 68 3.72 -0.50 0.43
CA GLY A 68 3.46 -1.39 1.56
C GLY A 68 4.71 -1.79 2.36
N GLU A 69 5.86 -1.18 2.10
CA GLU A 69 7.13 -1.45 2.79
C GLU A 69 7.21 -0.65 4.10
N PHE A 70 6.25 -0.86 5.01
CA PHE A 70 6.03 -0.02 6.19
C PHE A 70 7.26 0.13 7.09
N LYS A 71 8.07 -0.92 7.25
CA LYS A 71 9.32 -0.86 8.04
C LYS A 71 10.35 0.10 7.43
N ARG A 72 10.51 0.09 6.10
CA ARG A 72 11.41 1.01 5.39
C ARG A 72 10.83 2.42 5.40
N ALA A 73 9.53 2.57 5.19
CA ALA A 73 8.83 3.84 5.29
C ALA A 73 9.05 4.50 6.65
N ALA A 74 8.83 3.76 7.75
CA ALA A 74 9.08 4.23 9.12
C ALA A 74 10.52 4.75 9.31
N SER A 75 11.51 4.01 8.79
CA SER A 75 12.92 4.38 8.87
C SER A 75 13.22 5.70 8.14
N TYR A 76 12.60 5.91 6.96
CA TYR A 76 12.77 7.14 6.19
C TYR A 76 11.98 8.33 6.77
N TYR A 77 10.80 8.10 7.35
CA TYR A 77 10.11 9.15 8.11
C TYR A 77 10.94 9.62 9.31
N GLN A 78 11.50 8.70 10.11
CA GLN A 78 12.41 9.08 11.20
C GLN A 78 13.64 9.83 10.70
N ARG A 79 14.23 9.40 9.57
CA ARG A 79 15.34 10.13 8.94
C ARG A 79 14.93 11.56 8.58
N SER A 80 13.79 11.72 7.92
CA SER A 80 13.22 13.01 7.55
C SER A 80 12.94 13.89 8.77
N GLN A 81 12.42 13.31 9.85
CA GLN A 81 12.18 13.99 11.12
C GLN A 81 13.48 14.50 11.74
N LYS A 82 14.51 13.63 11.84
CA LYS A 82 15.85 13.99 12.36
C LYS A 82 16.52 15.08 11.53
N MET A 83 16.20 15.16 10.25
CA MET A 83 16.70 16.22 9.37
C MET A 83 15.92 17.53 9.51
N GLY A 84 14.75 17.54 10.16
CA GLY A 84 13.98 18.76 10.44
C GLY A 84 12.78 19.03 9.52
N TYR A 85 12.30 18.04 8.74
CA TYR A 85 11.19 18.27 7.79
C TYR A 85 9.88 18.73 8.44
N GLY A 86 9.65 18.35 9.69
CA GLY A 86 8.53 18.82 10.50
C GLY A 86 7.47 17.76 10.84
N PRO A 87 6.32 18.19 11.37
CA PRO A 87 5.37 17.28 12.02
C PRO A 87 4.77 16.20 11.11
N LYS A 88 4.70 16.43 9.80
CA LYS A 88 4.24 15.41 8.84
C LYS A 88 5.07 14.12 8.88
N SER A 89 6.39 14.21 9.10
CA SER A 89 7.22 13.01 9.24
C SER A 89 6.98 12.27 10.56
N VAL A 90 6.59 12.97 11.63
CA VAL A 90 6.25 12.35 12.92
C VAL A 90 4.95 11.55 12.77
N LEU A 91 3.94 12.15 12.15
CA LEU A 91 2.68 11.46 11.85
C LEU A 91 2.89 10.24 10.95
N GLY A 92 3.63 10.40 9.84
CA GLY A 92 3.94 9.30 8.94
C GLY A 92 4.66 8.15 9.66
N TYR A 93 5.60 8.46 10.56
CA TYR A 93 6.25 7.45 11.40
C TYR A 93 5.25 6.69 12.30
N ALA A 94 4.38 7.41 13.01
CA ALA A 94 3.34 6.81 13.86
C ALA A 94 2.37 5.92 13.07
N GLU A 95 1.97 6.36 11.87
CA GLU A 95 1.12 5.59 10.96
C GLU A 95 1.82 4.30 10.50
N MET A 96 3.13 4.35 10.22
CA MET A 96 3.88 3.16 9.80
C MET A 96 4.12 2.17 10.93
N LEU A 97 4.31 2.63 12.17
CA LEU A 97 4.33 1.75 13.34
C LEU A 97 2.99 1.05 13.52
N ARG A 98 1.88 1.81 13.42
CA ARG A 98 0.52 1.24 13.47
C ARG A 98 0.29 0.20 12.38
N CYS A 99 0.75 0.44 11.15
CA CYS A 99 0.62 -0.53 10.05
C CYS A 99 1.46 -1.81 10.26
N GLN A 100 2.53 -1.74 11.07
CA GLN A 100 3.35 -2.89 11.44
C GLN A 100 2.75 -3.68 12.63
N GLY A 101 1.73 -3.15 13.30
CA GLY A 101 1.17 -3.72 14.52
C GLY A 101 1.93 -3.36 15.79
N GLU A 102 2.92 -2.46 15.70
CA GLU A 102 3.71 -1.96 16.83
C GLU A 102 2.90 -0.86 17.55
N TYR A 103 1.79 -1.25 18.18
CA TYR A 103 0.77 -0.32 18.65
C TYR A 103 1.23 0.54 19.83
N GLU A 104 2.01 -0.01 20.75
CA GLU A 104 2.55 0.72 21.91
C GLU A 104 3.50 1.83 21.45
N ASP A 105 4.43 1.51 20.55
CA ASP A 105 5.35 2.49 19.98
C ASP A 105 4.61 3.52 19.11
N ALA A 106 3.57 3.09 18.38
CA ALA A 106 2.74 3.99 17.59
C ALA A 106 2.03 5.02 18.47
N ILE A 107 1.48 4.61 19.63
CA ILE A 107 0.86 5.52 20.60
C ILE A 107 1.85 6.59 21.07
N VAL A 108 3.08 6.21 21.43
CA VAL A 108 4.13 7.16 21.82
C VAL A 108 4.41 8.16 20.69
N ALA A 109 4.52 7.68 19.45
CA ALA A 109 4.76 8.54 18.29
C ALA A 109 3.57 9.49 17.98
N TYR A 110 2.31 9.05 18.17
CA TYR A 110 1.15 9.92 18.03
C TYR A 110 1.07 10.97 19.14
N GLU A 111 1.46 10.66 20.38
CA GLU A 111 1.55 11.64 21.46
C GLU A 111 2.63 12.70 21.17
N ASP A 112 3.76 12.30 20.58
CA ASP A 112 4.78 13.25 20.12
C ASP A 112 4.30 14.12 18.96
N TYR A 113 3.52 13.55 18.04
CA TYR A 113 2.84 14.32 16.99
C TYR A 113 1.83 15.33 17.60
N LYS A 114 1.04 14.91 18.60
CA LYS A 114 0.05 15.74 19.30
C LYS A 114 0.68 16.95 19.98
N LYS A 115 1.86 16.78 20.59
CA LYS A 115 2.64 17.90 21.16
C LYS A 115 3.10 18.88 20.08
N SER A 116 3.44 18.36 18.89
CA SER A 116 3.93 19.16 17.77
C SER A 116 2.83 19.95 17.07
N ILE A 117 1.64 19.37 16.93
CA ILE A 117 0.44 20.01 16.36
C ILE A 117 -0.76 19.79 17.30
N PRO A 118 -0.90 20.58 18.37
CA PRO A 118 -2.03 20.47 19.28
C PRO A 118 -3.37 20.70 18.56
N GLY A 119 -4.34 19.82 18.78
CA GLY A 119 -5.69 19.93 18.22
C GLY A 119 -5.90 19.26 16.85
N ASP A 120 -4.86 18.66 16.25
CA ASP A 120 -5.06 17.81 15.07
C ASP A 120 -5.72 16.48 15.47
N PRO A 121 -6.92 16.16 14.94
CA PRO A 121 -7.67 14.97 15.35
C PRO A 121 -6.96 13.66 14.99
N ARG A 122 -6.02 13.67 14.04
CA ARG A 122 -5.31 12.46 13.61
C ARG A 122 -4.48 11.83 14.72
N ALA A 123 -3.98 12.64 15.67
CA ALA A 123 -3.26 12.11 16.81
C ALA A 123 -4.17 11.25 17.70
N ASP A 124 -5.30 11.81 18.13
CA ASP A 124 -6.25 11.13 19.02
C ASP A 124 -6.90 9.92 18.34
N MET A 125 -7.29 10.05 17.06
CA MET A 125 -7.79 8.91 16.28
C MET A 125 -6.75 7.78 16.15
N GLY A 126 -5.48 8.15 15.95
CA GLY A 126 -4.38 7.20 15.86
C GLY A 126 -4.17 6.43 17.17
N ILE A 127 -4.16 7.14 18.30
CA ILE A 127 -4.04 6.57 19.66
C ILE A 127 -5.21 5.63 19.95
N GLU A 128 -6.45 6.08 19.73
CA GLU A 128 -7.65 5.28 19.94
C GLU A 128 -7.64 4.01 19.08
N SER A 129 -7.22 4.14 17.81
CA SER A 129 -7.10 2.99 16.90
C SER A 129 -6.09 1.96 17.40
N CYS A 130 -4.93 2.41 17.89
CA CYS A 130 -3.90 1.53 18.43
C CYS A 130 -4.37 0.82 19.72
N GLN A 131 -5.05 1.56 20.62
CA GLN A 131 -5.61 0.98 21.84
C GLN A 131 -6.68 -0.09 21.55
N LYS A 132 -7.58 0.18 20.60
CA LYS A 132 -8.57 -0.81 20.15
C LYS A 132 -7.90 -2.03 19.56
N ALA A 133 -6.91 -1.85 18.69
CA ALA A 133 -6.20 -2.95 18.05
C ALA A 133 -5.43 -3.81 19.06
N ALA A 134 -4.74 -3.19 20.04
CA ALA A 134 -4.08 -3.90 21.13
C ALA A 134 -5.08 -4.70 21.98
N ASN A 135 -6.25 -4.13 22.29
CA ASN A 135 -7.32 -4.84 22.99
C ASN A 135 -7.87 -6.02 22.18
N TRP A 136 -8.08 -5.86 20.87
CA TRP A 136 -8.51 -6.95 20.00
C TRP A 136 -7.51 -8.11 19.93
N ILE A 137 -6.21 -7.83 19.98
CA ILE A 137 -5.18 -8.89 20.08
C ILE A 137 -5.39 -9.71 21.37
N VAL A 138 -5.62 -9.06 22.51
CA VAL A 138 -5.81 -9.72 23.80
C VAL A 138 -7.14 -10.48 23.86
N GLN A 139 -8.21 -9.88 23.36
CA GLN A 139 -9.54 -10.50 23.30
C GLN A 139 -9.57 -11.71 22.36
N GLY A 140 -8.72 -11.70 21.33
CA GLY A 140 -8.70 -12.69 20.28
C GLY A 140 -9.90 -12.57 19.33
N SER A 141 -9.97 -13.53 18.40
CA SER A 141 -11.07 -13.64 17.43
C SER A 141 -11.89 -14.89 17.71
N LEU A 142 -13.19 -14.83 17.42
CA LEU A 142 -14.06 -16.01 17.42
C LEU A 142 -13.72 -17.01 16.30
N PHE A 143 -12.92 -16.58 15.33
CA PHE A 143 -12.54 -17.35 14.15
C PHE A 143 -11.02 -17.33 13.97
N ALA A 144 -10.44 -18.49 13.66
CA ALA A 144 -9.09 -18.58 13.13
C ALA A 144 -9.12 -18.31 11.62
N LEU A 145 -8.23 -17.43 11.15
CA LEU A 145 -8.05 -17.16 9.72
C LEU A 145 -6.62 -17.52 9.33
N ASP A 146 -6.50 -18.48 8.42
CA ASP A 146 -5.23 -18.86 7.84
C ASP A 146 -5.08 -18.30 6.44
N ASN A 147 -3.83 -18.08 6.04
CA ASN A 147 -3.51 -17.73 4.66
C ASN A 147 -4.03 -18.83 3.70
N ALA A 148 -4.90 -18.45 2.75
CA ALA A 148 -5.40 -19.33 1.71
C ALA A 148 -4.29 -19.59 0.67
N LYS A 149 -3.38 -20.52 0.95
CA LYS A 149 -2.16 -20.75 0.15
C LYS A 149 -2.41 -21.14 -1.30
N ASP A 150 -3.58 -21.71 -1.59
CA ASP A 150 -3.98 -22.05 -2.95
C ASP A 150 -4.36 -20.78 -3.76
N LEU A 151 -4.78 -19.72 -3.08
CA LEU A 151 -5.21 -18.46 -3.69
C LEU A 151 -4.12 -17.39 -3.62
N ASN A 152 -3.46 -17.23 -2.48
CA ASN A 152 -2.57 -16.11 -2.20
C ASN A 152 -1.12 -16.44 -2.55
N SER A 153 -0.42 -15.46 -3.12
CA SER A 153 1.01 -15.47 -3.39
C SER A 153 1.74 -14.46 -2.50
N LYS A 154 3.05 -14.36 -2.73
CA LYS A 154 3.89 -13.30 -2.16
C LYS A 154 3.80 -11.99 -2.96
N LYS A 155 3.03 -11.96 -4.04
CA LYS A 155 2.85 -10.83 -4.94
C LYS A 155 1.51 -10.16 -4.63
N SER A 156 1.24 -9.04 -5.27
CA SER A 156 -0.05 -8.37 -5.13
C SER A 156 -1.15 -9.19 -5.79
N ASP A 157 -1.96 -9.87 -4.99
CA ASP A 157 -3.23 -10.49 -5.38
C ASP A 157 -4.37 -9.64 -4.81
N TYR A 158 -5.30 -9.20 -5.66
CA TYR A 158 -6.34 -8.25 -5.27
C TYR A 158 -7.60 -8.36 -6.14
N ALA A 159 -8.61 -7.55 -5.81
CA ALA A 159 -9.86 -7.44 -6.56
C ALA A 159 -10.59 -8.78 -6.81
N ILE A 160 -10.74 -9.58 -5.75
CA ILE A 160 -11.52 -10.81 -5.79
C ILE A 160 -12.96 -10.54 -6.26
N SER A 161 -13.44 -11.36 -7.19
CA SER A 161 -14.77 -11.31 -7.77
C SER A 161 -15.36 -12.71 -7.86
N TYR A 162 -16.63 -12.85 -7.46
CA TYR A 162 -17.36 -14.11 -7.63
C TYR A 162 -17.83 -14.24 -9.08
N ALA A 163 -17.42 -15.31 -9.75
CA ALA A 163 -17.69 -15.56 -11.17
C ALA A 163 -18.47 -16.86 -11.41
N GLY A 164 -18.91 -17.53 -10.35
CA GLY A 164 -19.62 -18.80 -10.46
C GLY A 164 -21.04 -18.67 -11.02
N LYS A 165 -21.55 -19.78 -11.57
CA LYS A 165 -22.96 -19.88 -11.98
C LYS A 165 -23.88 -19.73 -10.77
N ARG A 166 -25.13 -19.32 -11.01
CA ARG A 166 -26.15 -19.19 -9.96
C ARG A 166 -26.24 -20.44 -9.08
N GLY A 167 -26.13 -20.26 -7.75
CA GLY A 167 -26.08 -21.33 -6.75
C GLY A 167 -24.70 -21.98 -6.54
N LYS A 168 -23.65 -21.48 -7.20
CA LYS A 168 -22.24 -21.90 -7.08
C LYS A 168 -21.30 -20.70 -7.19
N GLU A 169 -21.77 -19.50 -6.87
CA GLU A 169 -21.07 -18.23 -7.04
C GLU A 169 -19.71 -18.23 -6.31
N ASP A 170 -19.65 -18.89 -5.15
CA ASP A 170 -18.47 -19.00 -4.30
C ASP A 170 -17.49 -20.12 -4.67
N LEU A 171 -17.73 -20.83 -5.78
CA LEU A 171 -16.86 -21.89 -6.29
C LEU A 171 -16.07 -21.48 -7.53
N THR A 172 -16.25 -20.27 -8.05
CA THR A 172 -15.39 -19.71 -9.09
C THR A 172 -15.04 -18.29 -8.69
N LEU A 173 -13.74 -18.03 -8.55
CA LEU A 173 -13.22 -16.71 -8.23
C LEU A 173 -12.43 -16.19 -9.41
N MET A 174 -12.49 -14.89 -9.61
CA MET A 174 -11.54 -14.16 -10.43
C MET A 174 -10.78 -13.16 -9.58
N ILE A 175 -9.48 -13.03 -9.81
CA ILE A 175 -8.61 -12.11 -9.09
C ILE A 175 -7.70 -11.38 -10.08
N SER A 176 -7.27 -10.18 -9.72
CA SER A 176 -6.15 -9.52 -10.38
C SER A 176 -4.86 -9.89 -9.65
N SER A 177 -3.80 -10.20 -10.38
CA SER A 177 -2.55 -10.62 -9.77
C SER A 177 -1.31 -10.17 -10.54
N MET A 178 -0.27 -9.78 -9.79
CA MET A 178 1.03 -9.32 -10.30
C MET A 178 2.11 -10.41 -10.24
N ARG A 179 1.71 -11.68 -10.42
CA ARG A 179 2.59 -12.84 -10.32
C ARG A 179 3.67 -12.89 -11.40
N ASP A 180 4.71 -13.67 -11.13
CA ASP A 180 5.85 -13.84 -12.03
C ASP A 180 5.52 -14.65 -13.31
N ASP A 181 4.29 -15.13 -13.47
CA ASP A 181 3.78 -15.77 -14.68
C ASP A 181 2.79 -14.89 -15.46
N ALA A 182 2.55 -13.65 -15.03
CA ALA A 182 1.71 -12.68 -15.73
C ALA A 182 2.23 -12.37 -17.15
N THR A 183 1.30 -12.02 -18.04
CA THR A 183 1.52 -11.72 -19.46
C THR A 183 2.51 -10.56 -19.64
N GLY A 184 2.34 -9.49 -18.87
CA GLY A 184 3.26 -8.35 -18.83
C GLY A 184 4.57 -8.67 -18.10
N ARG A 185 5.64 -8.95 -18.86
CA ARG A 185 6.95 -9.37 -18.30
C ARG A 185 7.79 -8.28 -17.64
N LYS A 186 7.44 -7.01 -17.83
CA LYS A 186 8.19 -5.88 -17.24
C LYS A 186 7.72 -5.62 -15.82
N ALA A 187 8.62 -5.07 -15.00
CA ALA A 187 8.23 -4.48 -13.73
C ALA A 187 7.46 -3.17 -13.99
N ASP A 188 6.37 -2.95 -13.25
CA ASP A 188 5.64 -1.70 -13.23
C ASP A 188 6.47 -0.63 -12.49
N GLY A 189 6.32 0.63 -12.91
CA GLY A 189 7.01 1.74 -12.24
C GLY A 189 6.49 1.98 -10.82
N TRP A 190 5.26 1.57 -10.52
CA TRP A 190 4.62 1.76 -9.23
C TRP A 190 5.18 0.79 -8.20
N THR A 191 4.79 -0.48 -8.23
CA THR A 191 5.11 -1.45 -7.17
C THR A 191 6.41 -2.22 -7.40
N GLY A 192 6.98 -2.15 -8.60
CA GLY A 192 8.14 -2.93 -9.02
C GLY A 192 7.82 -4.41 -9.29
N GLN A 193 6.54 -4.80 -9.28
CA GLN A 193 6.08 -6.15 -9.61
C GLN A 193 5.65 -6.21 -11.08
N ARG A 194 5.24 -7.39 -11.58
CA ARG A 194 4.78 -7.47 -12.97
C ARG A 194 3.47 -6.71 -13.16
N PHE A 195 3.21 -6.27 -14.39
CA PHE A 195 1.87 -5.82 -14.77
C PHE A 195 0.85 -6.90 -14.44
N SER A 196 -0.32 -6.47 -13.96
CA SER A 196 -1.31 -7.38 -13.40
C SER A 196 -2.15 -8.03 -14.50
N ASP A 197 -2.31 -9.34 -14.39
CA ASP A 197 -3.22 -10.13 -15.20
C ASP A 197 -4.49 -10.41 -14.38
N ILE A 198 -5.60 -10.69 -15.08
CA ILE A 198 -6.77 -11.31 -14.48
C ILE A 198 -6.62 -12.83 -14.54
N TYR A 199 -6.87 -13.49 -13.42
CA TYR A 199 -6.86 -14.94 -13.29
C TYR A 199 -8.23 -15.45 -12.85
N SER A 200 -8.50 -16.71 -13.15
CA SER A 200 -9.67 -17.44 -12.68
C SER A 200 -9.25 -18.70 -11.95
N ILE A 201 -10.03 -19.09 -10.95
CA ILE A 201 -9.81 -20.33 -10.22
C ILE A 201 -11.16 -20.94 -9.86
N ASP A 202 -11.28 -22.24 -10.15
CA ASP A 202 -12.42 -23.04 -9.77
C ASP A 202 -12.12 -23.85 -8.51
N GLY A 203 -13.12 -23.95 -7.65
CA GLY A 203 -13.11 -24.69 -6.41
C GLY A 203 -14.12 -25.82 -6.40
N GLN A 204 -13.86 -26.81 -5.56
CA GLN A 204 -14.80 -27.89 -5.27
C GLN A 204 -15.03 -27.99 -3.77
N ARG A 205 -16.30 -28.14 -3.35
CA ARG A 205 -16.63 -28.38 -1.95
C ARG A 205 -15.89 -29.61 -1.44
N ALA A 206 -15.13 -29.44 -0.37
CA ALA A 206 -14.40 -30.54 0.24
C ALA A 206 -15.38 -31.56 0.84
N LYS A 207 -15.21 -32.84 0.48
CA LYS A 207 -15.95 -33.95 1.09
C LYS A 207 -15.28 -34.41 2.39
N LYS A 208 -14.98 -33.50 3.32
CA LYS A 208 -14.40 -33.84 4.64
C LYS A 208 -15.50 -33.95 5.69
N LYS A 209 -15.47 -35.03 6.49
CA LYS A 209 -16.24 -35.09 7.75
C LYS A 209 -15.53 -34.21 8.78
N LYS A 210 -16.21 -33.21 9.32
CA LYS A 210 -15.70 -32.43 10.47
C LYS A 210 -15.36 -33.38 11.60
N ARG A 211 -14.09 -33.39 12.04
CA ARG A 211 -13.70 -34.14 13.25
C ARG A 211 -14.22 -33.38 14.46
N ARG A 212 -14.82 -34.10 15.42
CA ARG A 212 -15.34 -33.48 16.66
C ARG A 212 -14.18 -32.84 17.41
N GLY A 213 -14.27 -31.54 17.68
CA GLY A 213 -13.21 -30.77 18.35
C GLY A 213 -12.17 -30.13 17.42
N GLN A 214 -12.27 -30.30 16.09
CA GLN A 214 -11.46 -29.52 15.15
C GLN A 214 -12.08 -28.14 14.97
N GLU A 215 -11.28 -27.09 15.13
CA GLU A 215 -11.70 -25.72 14.82
C GLU A 215 -12.09 -25.59 13.35
N ALA A 216 -13.15 -24.82 13.08
CA ALA A 216 -13.59 -24.58 11.71
C ALA A 216 -12.59 -23.64 11.03
N ASN A 217 -12.13 -24.01 9.84
CA ASN A 217 -11.28 -23.20 8.99
C ASN A 217 -11.96 -23.01 7.64
N ALA A 218 -12.12 -21.76 7.18
CA ALA A 218 -12.74 -21.47 5.90
C ALA A 218 -11.98 -22.13 4.73
N ASN A 219 -10.65 -22.29 4.86
CA ASN A 219 -9.82 -22.94 3.85
C ASN A 219 -10.09 -24.45 3.74
N ASP A 220 -10.75 -25.08 4.72
CA ASP A 220 -11.11 -26.51 4.66
C ASP A 220 -12.40 -26.77 3.87
N GLU A 221 -13.19 -25.74 3.55
CA GLU A 221 -14.51 -25.90 2.92
C GLU A 221 -14.45 -26.08 1.41
N VAL A 222 -13.49 -25.42 0.76
CA VAL A 222 -13.31 -25.45 -0.69
C VAL A 222 -11.88 -25.88 -0.99
N LYS A 223 -11.75 -26.94 -1.79
CA LYS A 223 -10.47 -27.30 -2.41
C LYS A 223 -10.38 -26.54 -3.72
N TRP A 224 -9.47 -25.56 -3.78
CA TRP A 224 -9.21 -24.80 -4.99
C TRP A 224 -8.38 -25.60 -5.99
N GLY A 225 -8.60 -25.35 -7.28
CA GLY A 225 -7.84 -25.90 -8.38
C GLY A 225 -6.55 -25.11 -8.65
N GLU A 226 -6.16 -25.05 -9.92
CA GLU A 226 -5.07 -24.22 -10.39
C GLU A 226 -5.59 -22.82 -10.74
N LEU A 227 -4.82 -21.79 -10.39
CA LEU A 227 -5.11 -20.40 -10.77
C LEU A 227 -4.65 -20.20 -12.22
N LEU A 228 -5.60 -19.99 -13.14
CA LEU A 228 -5.34 -19.92 -14.58
C LEU A 228 -5.51 -18.48 -15.08
N PRO A 229 -4.56 -17.95 -15.87
CA PRO A 229 -4.69 -16.62 -16.45
C PRO A 229 -5.82 -16.60 -17.50
N MET A 230 -6.49 -15.46 -17.61
CA MET A 230 -7.42 -15.22 -18.70
C MET A 230 -6.68 -15.11 -20.04
N SER A 231 -7.39 -15.33 -21.14
CA SER A 231 -6.82 -15.26 -22.49
C SER A 231 -6.24 -13.89 -22.83
N GLU A 232 -5.38 -13.83 -23.85
CA GLU A 232 -4.76 -12.60 -24.38
C GLU A 232 -5.75 -11.54 -24.91
N VAL A 233 -7.05 -11.88 -25.04
CA VAL A 233 -8.11 -10.91 -25.33
C VAL A 233 -8.36 -9.98 -24.14
N ILE A 234 -8.18 -10.50 -22.93
CA ILE A 234 -8.38 -9.81 -21.66
C ILE A 234 -7.04 -9.33 -21.14
N ASN A 235 -6.10 -10.27 -20.93
CA ASN A 235 -4.80 -9.98 -20.35
C ASN A 235 -3.86 -9.45 -21.41
N THR A 236 -3.23 -8.31 -21.15
CA THR A 236 -2.31 -7.67 -22.06
C THR A 236 -0.93 -7.54 -21.42
N LYS A 237 -0.04 -6.77 -22.06
CA LYS A 237 1.28 -6.48 -21.49
C LYS A 237 1.26 -5.39 -20.40
N ASP A 238 0.13 -4.69 -20.28
CA ASP A 238 -0.10 -3.57 -19.36
C ASP A 238 -1.07 -4.04 -18.25
N HIS A 239 -1.47 -3.17 -17.30
CA HIS A 239 -2.31 -3.62 -16.18
C HIS A 239 -3.75 -3.92 -16.60
N GLU A 240 -4.24 -5.10 -16.22
CA GLU A 240 -5.64 -5.38 -16.01
C GLU A 240 -5.99 -5.28 -14.52
N GLY A 241 -7.18 -4.75 -14.24
CA GLY A 241 -7.62 -4.43 -12.88
C GLY A 241 -8.91 -5.14 -12.50
N VAL A 242 -9.78 -4.39 -11.80
CA VAL A 242 -10.96 -4.91 -11.11
C VAL A 242 -11.93 -5.56 -12.08
N VAL A 243 -12.45 -6.74 -11.70
CA VAL A 243 -13.47 -7.50 -12.43
C VAL A 243 -14.80 -7.50 -11.67
N THR A 244 -15.90 -7.34 -12.38
CA THR A 244 -17.25 -7.54 -11.85
C THR A 244 -18.17 -8.11 -12.93
N PHE A 245 -19.38 -8.49 -12.53
CA PHE A 245 -20.35 -9.16 -13.38
C PHE A 245 -21.73 -8.51 -13.27
N ASP A 246 -22.56 -8.66 -14.31
CA ASP A 246 -23.99 -8.40 -14.17
C ASP A 246 -24.63 -9.39 -13.18
N SER A 247 -25.85 -9.09 -12.71
CA SER A 247 -26.57 -9.91 -11.72
C SER A 247 -26.82 -11.37 -12.15
N ARG A 248 -26.60 -11.69 -13.43
CA ARG A 248 -26.77 -13.03 -14.00
C ARG A 248 -25.45 -13.72 -14.33
N ALA A 249 -24.31 -13.09 -14.05
CA ALA A 249 -22.97 -13.56 -14.41
C ALA A 249 -22.83 -13.92 -15.91
N LYS A 250 -23.54 -13.18 -16.79
CA LYS A 250 -23.50 -13.34 -18.24
C LYS A 250 -22.60 -12.31 -18.92
N THR A 251 -22.43 -11.14 -18.29
CA THR A 251 -21.59 -10.07 -18.81
C THR A 251 -20.51 -9.75 -17.79
N MET A 252 -19.25 -9.81 -18.23
CA MET A 252 -18.09 -9.42 -17.43
C MET A 252 -17.69 -7.98 -17.75
N TYR A 253 -17.48 -7.18 -16.72
CA TYR A 253 -16.93 -5.83 -16.80
C TYR A 253 -15.58 -5.82 -16.11
N PHE A 254 -14.57 -5.24 -16.75
CA PHE A 254 -13.25 -5.13 -16.18
C PHE A 254 -12.55 -3.86 -16.61
N THR A 255 -11.63 -3.38 -15.78
CA THR A 255 -10.75 -2.26 -16.12
C THR A 255 -9.48 -2.77 -16.77
N LYS A 256 -9.05 -2.11 -17.85
CA LYS A 256 -7.77 -2.40 -18.52
C LYS A 256 -7.06 -1.10 -18.88
N CYS A 257 -5.75 -1.11 -18.75
CA CYS A 257 -4.91 -0.05 -19.27
C CYS A 257 -4.88 -0.12 -20.80
N MET A 258 -5.19 1.01 -21.43
CA MET A 258 -5.07 1.16 -22.87
C MET A 258 -3.89 2.07 -23.14
N LYS A 259 -3.05 1.70 -24.11
CA LYS A 259 -2.07 2.62 -24.65
C LYS A 259 -2.83 3.72 -25.40
N VAL A 260 -2.88 4.92 -24.82
CA VAL A 260 -3.42 6.13 -25.47
C VAL A 260 -2.35 6.75 -26.35
#